data_AF-B6GZN5-F1
#
_entry.id   AF-B6GZN5-F1
#
_cell.length_a   1.000
_cell.length_b   1.000
_cell.length_c   1.000
_cell.angle_alpha   90.00
_cell.angle_beta   90.00
_cell.angle_gamma   90.00
#
_symmetry.space_group_name_H-M   'P 1'
#
loop_
_entity.id
_entity.type
_entity.pdbx_description
1 polymer ?
#
loop_
_entity_poly.entity_id
_entity_poly.type
_entity_poly.pdbx_seq_one_letter_code
_entity_poly.pdbx_strand_id
1 'polypeptide(L)'
;MPESNSHHPPAASPSPPPPAPISQTPGPRASRLSQVFEQALARTLRANSYANFAGCFPTPARHVPASLEGVWRQLNAKLEANAKAEFDDIIAERDAVAHLNELDRLVGDARARKEREGENAEGQERIVAHTLGAEDLYKAHLTPYLQEAQSTLNARLEATHAENAELAQTVQAQRLEIERLLSHLGLVVSDIEGAASAATQFSRQHHIRQDAIQMDEEVKARPGL
;
A
#
# COMPACT_ATOMS: atom_id res chain seq x y z
N MET A 1 -5.53 14.53 -42.16
CA MET A 1 -5.02 13.69 -41.06
C MET A 1 -5.90 13.96 -39.86
N PRO A 2 -6.82 13.05 -39.49
CA PRO A 2 -7.72 13.26 -38.36
C PRO A 2 -7.00 12.92 -37.05
N GLU A 3 -7.03 13.84 -36.09
CA GLU A 3 -6.49 13.66 -34.74
C GLU A 3 -7.44 12.77 -33.93
N SER A 4 -6.91 11.65 -33.45
CA SER A 4 -7.66 10.64 -32.69
C SER A 4 -7.81 11.09 -31.23
N ASN A 5 -9.04 11.46 -30.90
CA ASN A 5 -9.54 11.75 -29.56
C ASN A 5 -9.37 10.54 -28.63
N SER A 6 -8.41 10.61 -27.70
CA SER A 6 -8.13 9.57 -26.71
C SER A 6 -8.89 9.88 -25.40
N HIS A 7 -10.17 9.49 -25.34
CA HIS A 7 -10.93 9.49 -24.09
C HIS A 7 -10.46 8.33 -23.20
N HIS A 8 -9.73 8.65 -22.12
CA HIS A 8 -9.39 7.69 -21.06
C HIS A 8 -10.56 7.63 -20.07
N PRO A 9 -11.16 6.45 -19.79
CA PRO A 9 -12.21 6.34 -18.79
C PRO A 9 -11.63 6.52 -17.37
N PRO A 10 -12.37 7.14 -16.43
CA PRO A 10 -11.91 7.34 -15.06
C PRO A 10 -11.75 5.99 -14.36
N ALA A 11 -10.60 5.82 -13.69
CA ALA A 11 -10.27 4.64 -12.90
C ALA A 11 -11.33 4.38 -11.83
N ALA A 12 -11.85 3.15 -11.80
CA ALA A 12 -12.76 2.69 -10.77
C ALA A 12 -12.11 2.78 -9.39
N SER A 13 -12.88 3.21 -8.38
CA SER A 13 -12.47 3.24 -6.96
C SER A 13 -11.78 1.94 -6.54
N PRO A 14 -10.64 2.01 -5.83
CA PRO A 14 -10.07 0.82 -5.22
C PRO A 14 -10.97 0.39 -4.05
N SER A 15 -11.65 -0.74 -4.22
CA SER A 15 -12.29 -1.45 -3.11
C SER A 15 -11.23 -1.78 -2.04
N PRO A 16 -11.56 -1.72 -0.74
CA PRO A 16 -10.62 -2.08 0.32
C PRO A 16 -10.07 -3.49 0.10
N PRO A 17 -8.79 -3.74 0.44
CA PRO A 17 -8.24 -5.09 0.39
C PRO A 17 -9.08 -6.02 1.28
N PRO A 18 -9.39 -7.24 0.80
CA PRO A 18 -10.19 -8.18 1.57
C PRO A 18 -9.51 -8.45 2.92
N PRO A 19 -10.27 -8.50 4.03
CA PRO A 19 -9.71 -8.80 5.34
C PRO A 19 -8.94 -10.12 5.28
N ALA A 20 -7.78 -10.16 5.96
CA ALA A 20 -6.92 -11.33 5.97
C ALA A 20 -7.72 -12.61 6.33
N PRO A 21 -7.48 -13.74 5.65
CA PRO A 21 -8.25 -14.95 5.83
C PRO A 21 -8.16 -15.40 7.29
N ILE A 22 -9.31 -15.41 7.96
CA ILE A 22 -9.44 -15.93 9.31
C ILE A 22 -9.30 -17.45 9.27
N SER A 23 -8.47 -18.01 10.14
CA SER A 23 -8.33 -19.46 10.25
C SER A 23 -9.65 -20.03 10.75
N GLN A 24 -10.27 -20.94 10.00
CA GLN A 24 -11.44 -21.71 10.46
C GLN A 24 -11.08 -22.74 11.55
N THR A 25 -9.80 -22.89 11.86
CA THR A 25 -9.33 -23.73 12.95
C THR A 25 -9.81 -23.16 14.29
N PRO A 26 -10.43 -23.97 15.18
CA PRO A 26 -10.86 -23.50 16.49
C PRO A 26 -9.72 -22.89 17.30
N GLY A 27 -9.84 -21.60 17.63
CA GLY A 27 -8.96 -20.91 18.58
C GLY A 27 -9.28 -21.26 20.04
N PRO A 28 -8.53 -20.70 21.00
CA PRO A 28 -8.62 -21.09 22.40
C PRO A 28 -10.02 -20.86 22.99
N ARG A 29 -10.71 -19.80 22.57
CA ARG A 29 -12.09 -19.53 23.00
C ARG A 29 -13.11 -20.47 22.35
N ALA A 30 -12.97 -20.74 21.05
CA ALA A 30 -13.84 -21.68 20.35
C ALA A 30 -13.71 -23.10 20.94
N SER A 31 -12.48 -23.57 21.20
CA SER A 31 -12.26 -24.86 21.86
C SER A 31 -12.87 -24.93 23.26
N ARG A 32 -12.78 -23.84 24.04
CA ARG A 32 -13.42 -23.77 25.36
C ARG A 32 -14.94 -23.82 25.28
N LEU A 33 -15.55 -23.20 24.27
CA LEU A 33 -16.99 -23.25 24.06
C LEU A 33 -17.45 -24.71 23.85
N SER A 34 -16.79 -25.42 22.92
CA SER A 34 -17.07 -26.85 22.67
C SER A 34 -16.85 -27.70 23.93
N GLN A 35 -15.75 -27.46 24.66
CA GLN A 35 -15.45 -28.18 25.90
C GLN A 35 -16.53 -27.99 26.97
N VAL A 36 -17.00 -26.75 27.18
CA VAL A 36 -18.04 -26.46 28.18
C VAL A 36 -19.36 -27.11 27.78
N PHE A 37 -19.70 -27.08 26.48
CA PHE A 37 -20.90 -27.74 25.96
C PHE A 37 -20.86 -29.26 26.20
N GLU A 38 -19.77 -29.93 25.83
CA GLU A 38 -19.60 -31.36 26.05
C GLU A 38 -19.71 -31.74 27.54
N GLN A 39 -19.08 -30.95 28.41
CA GLN A 39 -19.14 -31.17 29.86
C GLN A 39 -20.56 -30.98 30.40
N ALA A 40 -21.28 -29.95 29.95
CA ALA A 40 -22.66 -29.71 30.34
C ALA A 40 -23.58 -30.84 29.87
N LEU A 41 -23.46 -31.27 28.61
CA LEU A 41 -24.23 -32.39 28.06
C LEU A 41 -23.97 -33.69 28.83
N ALA A 42 -22.70 -34.01 29.08
CA ALA A 42 -22.32 -35.20 29.85
C ALA A 42 -22.83 -35.16 31.30
N ARG A 43 -22.97 -33.97 31.90
CA ARG A 43 -23.52 -33.81 33.25
C ARG A 43 -25.04 -33.98 33.25
N THR A 44 -25.72 -33.45 32.24
CA THR A 44 -27.18 -33.64 32.05
C THR A 44 -27.54 -35.10 31.84
N LEU A 45 -26.79 -35.81 30.99
CA LEU A 45 -27.00 -37.25 30.76
C LEU A 45 -26.74 -38.07 32.03
N ARG A 46 -25.72 -37.72 32.82
CA ARG A 46 -25.44 -38.38 34.11
C ARG A 46 -26.53 -38.14 35.16
N ALA A 47 -27.16 -36.97 35.18
CA ALA A 47 -28.26 -36.68 36.08
C ALA A 47 -29.50 -37.56 35.79
N ASN A 48 -29.71 -37.89 34.50
CA ASN A 48 -30.70 -38.87 34.06
C ASN A 48 -30.18 -40.31 34.21
N SER A 49 -29.89 -40.72 35.45
CA SER A 49 -29.52 -42.09 35.76
C SER A 49 -30.70 -43.04 35.59
N TYR A 50 -30.43 -44.30 35.23
CA TYR A 50 -31.47 -45.32 35.13
C TYR A 50 -32.26 -45.49 36.44
N ALA A 51 -31.61 -45.33 37.61
CA ALA A 51 -32.28 -45.40 38.90
C ALA A 51 -33.32 -44.28 39.09
N ASN A 52 -32.99 -43.04 38.69
CA ASN A 52 -33.93 -41.92 38.72
C ASN A 52 -35.08 -42.13 37.74
N PHE A 53 -34.78 -42.65 36.55
CA PHE A 53 -35.78 -42.93 35.50
C PHE A 53 -36.75 -44.06 35.90
N ALA A 54 -36.22 -45.18 36.39
CA ALA A 54 -37.02 -46.32 36.83
C ALA A 54 -37.86 -46.00 38.08
N GLY A 55 -37.38 -45.10 38.95
CA GLY A 55 -38.15 -44.60 40.10
C GLY A 55 -39.45 -43.89 39.70
N CYS A 56 -39.49 -43.22 38.55
CA CYS A 56 -40.69 -42.59 38.00
C CYS A 56 -41.67 -43.59 37.35
N PHE A 57 -41.20 -44.81 37.03
CA PHE A 57 -41.99 -45.85 36.37
C PHE A 57 -41.93 -47.18 37.15
N PRO A 58 -42.51 -47.24 38.35
CA PRO A 58 -42.37 -48.39 39.25
C PRO A 58 -43.01 -49.67 38.71
N THR A 59 -44.12 -49.58 37.97
CA THR A 59 -44.82 -50.75 37.41
C THR A 59 -44.05 -51.39 36.25
N PRO A 60 -43.61 -50.63 35.21
CA PRO A 60 -42.73 -51.18 34.18
C PRO A 60 -41.38 -51.67 34.71
N ALA A 61 -40.80 -50.99 35.70
CA ALA A 61 -39.52 -51.40 36.29
C ALA A 61 -39.57 -52.79 36.94
N ARG A 62 -40.73 -53.20 37.46
CA ARG A 62 -40.94 -54.53 38.06
C ARG A 62 -41.24 -55.62 37.04
N HIS A 63 -42.06 -55.31 36.03
CA HIS A 63 -42.59 -56.32 35.12
C HIS A 63 -41.78 -56.47 33.82
N VAL A 64 -41.11 -55.40 33.37
CA VAL A 64 -40.35 -55.40 32.11
C VAL A 64 -39.08 -54.52 32.21
N PRO A 65 -38.12 -54.85 33.11
CA PRO A 65 -36.94 -54.03 33.34
C PRO A 65 -36.04 -53.88 32.10
N ALA A 66 -35.90 -54.95 31.31
CA ALA A 66 -35.07 -54.96 30.10
C ALA A 66 -35.57 -54.00 29.01
N SER A 67 -36.89 -53.95 28.77
CA SER A 67 -37.47 -53.02 27.80
C SER A 67 -37.38 -51.57 28.29
N LEU A 68 -37.58 -51.33 29.59
CA LEU A 68 -37.44 -50.00 30.18
C LEU A 68 -36.00 -49.48 30.09
N GLU A 69 -35.02 -50.35 30.33
CA GLU A 69 -33.59 -50.02 30.16
C GLU A 69 -33.26 -49.73 28.68
N GLY A 70 -33.82 -50.50 27.75
CA GLY A 70 -33.70 -50.25 26.32
C GLY A 70 -34.21 -48.86 25.93
N VAL A 71 -35.41 -48.48 26.40
CA VAL A 71 -36.00 -47.15 26.16
C VAL A 71 -35.14 -46.03 26.75
N TRP A 72 -34.68 -46.19 28.00
CA TRP A 72 -33.80 -45.20 28.64
C TRP A 72 -32.49 -45.00 27.88
N ARG A 73 -31.83 -46.09 27.46
CA ARG A 73 -30.60 -46.02 26.64
C ARG A 73 -30.87 -45.34 25.30
N GLN A 74 -31.96 -45.69 24.63
CA GLN A 74 -32.33 -45.09 23.35
C GLN A 74 -32.61 -43.60 23.49
N LEU A 75 -33.31 -43.19 24.55
CA LEU A 75 -33.62 -41.80 24.83
C LEU A 75 -32.34 -40.98 25.10
N ASN A 76 -31.45 -41.49 25.96
CA ASN A 76 -30.18 -40.81 26.23
C ASN A 76 -29.28 -40.74 24.99
N ALA A 77 -29.20 -41.81 24.20
CA ALA A 77 -28.42 -41.81 22.96
C ALA A 77 -28.99 -40.83 21.91
N LYS A 78 -30.32 -40.75 21.78
CA LYS A 78 -30.97 -39.79 20.87
C LYS A 78 -30.82 -38.35 21.34
N LEU A 79 -30.97 -38.10 22.65
CA LEU A 79 -30.76 -36.78 23.22
C LEU A 79 -29.31 -36.32 23.00
N GLU A 80 -28.33 -37.20 23.25
CA GLU A 80 -26.92 -36.87 23.02
C GLU A 80 -26.62 -36.58 21.55
N ALA A 81 -27.07 -37.44 20.63
CA ALA A 81 -26.83 -37.29 19.20
C ALA A 81 -27.49 -36.02 18.66
N ASN A 82 -28.75 -35.77 19.02
CA ASN A 82 -29.47 -34.58 18.58
C ASN A 82 -28.84 -33.31 19.16
N ALA A 83 -28.48 -33.30 20.44
CA ALA A 83 -27.86 -32.12 21.05
C ALA A 83 -26.53 -31.76 20.39
N LYS A 84 -25.69 -32.75 20.06
CA LYS A 84 -24.43 -32.51 19.34
C LYS A 84 -24.66 -32.00 17.93
N ALA A 85 -25.58 -32.63 17.19
CA ALA A 85 -25.90 -32.21 15.82
C ALA A 85 -26.42 -30.77 15.78
N GLU A 86 -27.39 -30.42 16.63
CA GLU A 86 -27.93 -29.06 16.71
C GLU A 86 -26.87 -28.04 17.14
N PHE A 87 -25.95 -28.42 18.04
CA PHE A 87 -24.85 -27.55 18.42
C PHE A 87 -23.91 -27.29 17.24
N ASP A 88 -23.50 -28.32 16.51
CA ASP A 88 -22.64 -28.19 15.34
C ASP A 88 -23.31 -27.34 14.24
N ASP A 89 -24.63 -27.53 14.04
CA ASP A 89 -25.42 -26.73 13.11
C ASP A 89 -25.47 -25.26 13.51
N ILE A 90 -25.69 -24.95 14.80
CA ILE A 90 -25.68 -23.56 15.30
C ILE A 90 -24.28 -22.94 15.14
N ILE A 91 -23.22 -23.68 15.44
CA ILE A 91 -21.84 -23.20 15.28
C ILE A 91 -21.55 -22.86 13.82
N ALA A 92 -22.02 -23.69 12.88
CA ALA A 92 -21.87 -23.45 11.45
C ALA A 92 -22.75 -22.30 10.95
N GLU A 93 -24.04 -22.25 11.32
CA GLU A 93 -24.99 -21.20 10.90
C GLU A 93 -24.52 -19.80 11.32
N ARG A 94 -23.94 -19.71 12.53
CA ARG A 94 -23.49 -18.43 13.10
C ARG A 94 -22.03 -18.10 12.80
N ASP A 95 -21.34 -18.98 12.07
CA ASP A 95 -19.90 -18.92 11.85
C ASP A 95 -19.15 -18.59 13.16
N ALA A 96 -19.52 -19.30 14.24
CA ALA A 96 -19.13 -18.90 15.59
C ALA A 96 -17.61 -19.01 15.79
N VAL A 97 -16.97 -19.97 15.11
CA VAL A 97 -15.51 -20.17 15.19
C VAL A 97 -14.76 -18.96 14.62
N ALA A 98 -15.19 -18.46 13.45
CA ALA A 98 -14.64 -17.26 12.83
C ALA A 98 -14.70 -16.06 13.78
N HIS A 99 -15.90 -15.77 14.30
CA HIS A 99 -16.12 -14.61 15.16
C HIS A 99 -15.35 -14.70 16.49
N LEU A 100 -15.27 -15.89 17.08
CA LEU A 100 -14.50 -16.08 18.33
C LEU A 100 -12.99 -15.95 18.09
N ASN A 101 -12.51 -16.40 16.93
CA ASN A 101 -11.11 -16.24 16.54
C ASN A 101 -10.77 -14.77 16.26
N GLU A 102 -11.66 -14.04 15.59
CA GLU A 102 -11.52 -12.60 15.38
C GLU A 102 -11.50 -11.84 16.71
N LEU A 103 -12.38 -12.20 17.64
CA LEU A 103 -12.37 -11.63 18.99
C LEU A 103 -11.04 -11.87 19.71
N ASP A 104 -10.50 -13.09 19.65
CA ASP A 104 -9.20 -13.38 20.27
C ASP A 104 -8.06 -12.59 19.61
N ARG A 105 -8.13 -12.35 18.29
CA ARG A 105 -7.20 -11.43 17.58
C ARG A 105 -7.31 -10.00 18.09
N LEU A 106 -8.52 -9.46 18.17
CA LEU A 106 -8.78 -8.09 18.65
C LEU A 106 -8.33 -7.89 20.11
N VAL A 107 -8.54 -8.89 20.96
CA VAL A 107 -8.06 -8.88 22.36
C VAL A 107 -6.53 -8.92 22.40
N GLY A 108 -5.89 -9.72 21.53
CA GLY A 108 -4.43 -9.74 21.37
C GLY A 108 -3.88 -8.37 20.96
N ASP A 109 -4.45 -7.76 19.93
CA ASP A 109 -4.06 -6.44 19.44
C ASP A 109 -4.27 -5.34 20.50
N ALA A 110 -5.35 -5.42 21.28
CA ALA A 110 -5.60 -4.50 22.38
C ALA A 110 -4.59 -4.66 23.53
N ARG A 111 -4.20 -5.90 23.87
CA ARG A 111 -3.14 -6.15 24.87
C ARG A 111 -1.79 -5.64 24.39
N ALA A 112 -1.42 -5.92 23.15
CA ALA A 112 -0.18 -5.44 22.56
C ALA A 112 -0.11 -3.90 22.52
N ARG A 113 -1.22 -3.22 22.22
CA ARG A 113 -1.31 -1.75 22.33
C ARG A 113 -1.09 -1.25 23.75
N LYS A 114 -1.76 -1.87 24.73
CA LYS A 114 -1.59 -1.53 26.16
C LYS A 114 -0.13 -1.70 26.61
N GLU A 115 0.54 -2.77 26.18
CA GLU A 115 1.95 -3.02 26.52
C GLU A 115 2.90 -2.01 25.89
N ARG A 116 2.63 -1.58 24.64
CA ARG A 116 3.44 -0.55 23.94
C ARG A 116 3.26 0.85 24.53
N GLU A 117 2.07 1.20 24.98
CA GLU A 117 1.75 2.52 25.53
C GLU A 117 2.22 2.68 26.99
N GLY A 118 2.50 1.57 27.70
CA GLY A 118 2.90 1.58 29.10
C GLY A 118 1.83 2.13 30.06
N GLU A 119 2.14 2.21 31.35
CA GLU A 119 1.24 2.77 32.40
C GLU A 119 0.86 4.24 32.18
N ASN A 120 1.46 4.92 31.19
CA ASN A 120 1.19 6.32 30.85
C ASN A 120 -0.19 6.59 30.21
N ALA A 121 -0.97 5.55 29.94
CA ALA A 121 -2.32 5.66 29.37
C ALA A 121 -3.44 5.82 30.44
N GLU A 122 -3.11 5.87 31.73
CA GLU A 122 -4.11 5.96 32.82
C GLU A 122 -4.90 7.29 32.86
N GLY A 123 -4.52 8.30 32.07
CA GLY A 123 -5.17 9.61 32.03
C GLY A 123 -6.01 9.92 30.79
N GLN A 124 -6.03 9.06 29.78
CA GLN A 124 -6.83 9.29 28.57
C GLN A 124 -8.17 8.57 28.69
N GLU A 125 -9.24 9.36 28.73
CA GLU A 125 -10.62 8.89 28.72
C GLU A 125 -10.83 8.02 27.47
N ARG A 126 -10.83 6.70 27.63
CA ARG A 126 -11.05 5.76 26.52
C ARG A 126 -12.47 5.95 26.04
N ILE A 127 -12.61 6.66 24.94
CA ILE A 127 -13.88 6.79 24.22
C ILE A 127 -14.33 5.36 23.89
N VAL A 128 -15.45 4.96 24.49
CA VAL A 128 -15.98 3.62 24.25
C VAL A 128 -16.62 3.63 22.87
N ALA A 129 -16.45 2.59 22.07
CA ALA A 129 -16.89 2.59 20.67
C ALA A 129 -18.38 2.94 20.47
N HIS A 130 -19.23 2.69 21.48
CA HIS A 130 -20.66 3.01 21.45
C HIS A 130 -20.99 4.49 21.74
N THR A 131 -20.03 5.29 22.20
CA THR A 131 -20.19 6.73 22.40
C THR A 131 -19.66 7.54 21.21
N LEU A 132 -19.16 6.86 20.17
CA LEU A 132 -18.57 7.50 19.00
C LEU A 132 -19.68 8.06 18.08
N GLY A 133 -19.59 9.34 17.72
CA GLY A 133 -20.56 9.98 16.84
C GLY A 133 -20.45 9.49 15.40
N ALA A 134 -21.51 9.69 14.61
CA ALA A 134 -21.51 9.33 13.18
C ALA A 134 -20.41 10.04 12.38
N GLU A 135 -20.15 11.32 12.70
CA GLU A 135 -19.07 12.07 12.07
C GLU A 135 -17.69 11.50 12.39
N ASP A 136 -17.46 11.07 13.62
CA ASP A 136 -16.18 10.54 14.06
C ASP A 136 -15.89 9.19 13.41
N LEU A 137 -16.93 8.34 13.26
CA LEU A 137 -16.84 7.08 12.53
C LEU A 137 -16.55 7.33 11.04
N TYR A 138 -17.25 8.30 10.43
CA TYR A 138 -17.02 8.69 9.04
C TYR A 138 -15.58 9.19 8.83
N LYS A 139 -15.09 10.08 9.70
CA LYS A 139 -13.72 10.60 9.66
C LYS A 139 -12.72 9.48 9.84
N ALA A 140 -12.89 8.61 10.85
CA ALA A 140 -11.99 7.49 11.12
C ALA A 140 -11.87 6.53 9.92
N HIS A 141 -12.97 6.29 9.19
CA HIS A 141 -12.94 5.47 7.98
C HIS A 141 -12.30 6.19 6.79
N LEU A 142 -12.48 7.50 6.67
CA LEU A 142 -11.94 8.30 5.57
C LEU A 142 -10.44 8.60 5.72
N THR A 143 -9.96 8.76 6.96
CA THR A 143 -8.56 9.07 7.29
C THR A 143 -7.54 8.17 6.59
N PRO A 144 -7.62 6.82 6.61
CA PRO A 144 -6.61 5.98 5.96
C PRO A 144 -6.50 6.23 4.45
N TYR A 145 -7.63 6.41 3.75
CA TYR A 145 -7.63 6.70 2.31
C TYR A 145 -7.02 8.06 2.00
N LEU A 146 -7.34 9.07 2.82
CA LEU A 146 -6.75 10.40 2.67
C LEU A 146 -5.24 10.39 2.96
N GLN A 147 -4.80 9.61 3.93
CA GLN A 147 -3.37 9.44 4.24
C GLN A 147 -2.62 8.75 3.10
N GLU A 148 -3.19 7.69 2.50
CA GLU A 148 -2.62 7.02 1.32
C GLU A 148 -2.54 7.99 0.13
N ALA A 149 -3.62 8.70 -0.17
CA ALA A 149 -3.64 9.71 -1.23
C ALA A 149 -2.61 10.83 -0.99
N GLN A 150 -2.50 11.31 0.26
CA GLN A 150 -1.51 12.31 0.65
C GLN A 150 -0.08 11.79 0.46
N SER A 151 0.22 10.57 0.89
CA SER A 151 1.55 9.98 0.70
C SER A 151 1.91 9.83 -0.79
N THR A 152 0.95 9.43 -1.62
CA THR A 152 1.13 9.28 -3.06
C THR A 152 1.39 10.62 -3.74
N LEU A 153 0.63 11.65 -3.37
CA LEU A 153 0.82 13.01 -3.89
C LEU A 153 2.15 13.61 -3.45
N ASN A 154 2.55 13.42 -2.19
CA ASN A 154 3.85 13.88 -1.68
C ASN A 154 4.99 13.21 -2.43
N ALA A 155 4.94 11.89 -2.63
CA ALA A 155 5.97 11.18 -3.39
C ALA A 155 6.09 11.69 -4.84
N ARG A 156 4.95 11.98 -5.50
CA ARG A 156 4.95 12.58 -6.84
C ARG A 156 5.51 13.99 -6.84
N LEU A 157 5.15 14.80 -5.85
CA LEU A 157 5.66 16.15 -5.69
C LEU A 157 7.18 16.12 -5.51
N GLU A 158 7.70 15.29 -4.61
CA GLU A 158 9.14 15.10 -4.39
C GLU A 158 9.87 14.67 -5.67
N ALA A 159 9.32 13.71 -6.43
CA ALA A 159 9.88 13.30 -7.72
C ALA A 159 9.94 14.47 -8.71
N THR A 160 8.86 15.23 -8.87
CA THR A 160 8.84 16.40 -9.78
C THR A 160 9.78 17.50 -9.32
N HIS A 161 9.95 17.72 -8.01
CA HIS A 161 10.93 18.68 -7.49
C HIS A 161 12.36 18.25 -7.78
N ALA A 162 12.67 16.96 -7.67
CA ALA A 162 13.98 16.41 -8.04
C ALA A 162 14.26 16.59 -9.54
N GLU A 163 13.31 16.25 -10.41
CA GLU A 163 13.44 16.44 -11.87
C GLU A 163 13.62 17.91 -12.25
N ASN A 164 12.84 18.82 -11.64
CA ASN A 164 12.97 20.26 -11.87
C ASN A 164 14.33 20.79 -11.40
N ALA A 165 14.86 20.28 -10.29
CA ALA A 165 16.17 20.67 -9.79
C ALA A 165 17.29 20.22 -10.75
N GLU A 166 17.21 18.99 -11.29
CA GLU A 166 18.16 18.48 -12.28
C GLU A 166 18.10 19.28 -13.60
N LEU A 167 16.89 19.56 -14.09
CA LEU A 167 16.70 20.36 -15.29
C LEU A 167 17.24 21.78 -15.11
N ALA A 168 16.99 22.41 -13.96
CA ALA A 168 17.51 23.73 -13.65
C ALA A 168 19.04 23.76 -13.63
N GLN A 169 19.68 22.74 -13.05
CA GLN A 169 21.16 22.59 -13.08
C GLN A 169 21.67 22.44 -14.52
N THR A 170 21.01 21.62 -15.33
CA THR A 170 21.37 21.42 -16.75
C THR A 170 21.26 22.72 -17.54
N VAL A 171 20.17 23.47 -17.38
CA VAL A 171 19.98 24.76 -18.05
C VAL A 171 21.04 25.78 -17.61
N GLN A 172 21.40 25.81 -16.33
CA GLN A 172 22.48 26.70 -15.85
C GLN A 172 23.84 26.32 -16.44
N ALA A 173 24.18 25.02 -16.49
CA ALA A 173 25.41 24.55 -17.10
C ALA A 173 25.48 24.91 -18.60
N GLN A 174 24.38 24.69 -19.33
CA GLN A 174 24.27 25.05 -20.75
C GLN A 174 24.40 26.55 -20.98
N ARG A 175 23.82 27.39 -20.12
CA ARG A 175 23.97 28.86 -20.22
C ARG A 175 25.43 29.29 -20.05
N LEU A 176 26.14 28.73 -19.09
CA LEU A 176 27.57 29.00 -18.89
C LEU A 176 28.42 28.52 -20.08
N GLU A 177 28.08 27.35 -20.65
CA GLU A 177 28.75 26.85 -21.85
C GLU A 177 28.53 27.78 -23.06
N ILE A 178 27.29 28.25 -23.27
CA ILE A 178 26.97 29.21 -24.33
C ILE A 178 27.75 30.51 -24.14
N GLU A 179 27.81 31.07 -22.94
CA GLU A 179 28.60 32.27 -22.65
C GLU A 179 30.09 32.07 -22.95
N ARG A 180 30.64 30.90 -22.62
CA ARG A 180 32.02 30.53 -22.97
C ARG A 180 32.22 30.39 -24.49
N LEU A 181 31.28 29.78 -25.20
CA LEU A 181 31.37 29.62 -26.66
C LEU A 181 31.25 30.97 -27.37
N LEU A 182 30.36 31.85 -26.91
CA LEU A 182 30.19 33.20 -27.44
C LEU A 182 31.42 34.08 -27.20
N SER A 183 32.02 34.02 -26.01
CA SER A 183 33.27 34.74 -25.72
C SER A 183 34.42 34.22 -26.57
N HIS A 184 34.54 32.89 -26.75
CA HIS A 184 35.54 32.31 -27.65
C HIS A 184 35.34 32.73 -29.11
N LEU A 185 34.09 32.72 -29.60
CA LEU A 185 33.78 33.20 -30.96
C LEU A 185 34.13 34.69 -31.11
N GLY A 186 33.85 35.51 -30.10
CA GLY A 186 34.21 36.93 -30.09
C GLY A 186 35.73 37.14 -30.20
N LEU A 187 36.53 36.31 -29.54
CA LEU A 187 37.99 36.34 -29.69
C LEU A 187 38.44 35.93 -31.09
N VAL A 188 37.90 34.83 -31.64
CA VAL A 188 38.24 34.37 -33.00
C VAL A 188 37.87 35.41 -34.06
N VAL A 189 36.71 36.08 -33.92
CA VAL A 189 36.30 37.16 -34.83
C VAL A 189 37.27 38.34 -34.72
N SER A 190 37.64 38.75 -33.49
CA SER A 190 38.65 39.80 -33.28
C SER A 190 40.02 39.43 -33.89
N ASP A 191 40.42 38.16 -33.81
CA ASP A 191 41.67 37.67 -34.39
C ASP A 191 41.62 37.72 -35.93
N ILE A 192 40.49 37.34 -36.55
CA ILE A 192 40.29 37.42 -38.00
C ILE A 192 40.26 38.88 -38.46
N GLU A 193 39.57 39.77 -37.74
CA GLU A 193 39.57 41.21 -38.02
C GLU A 193 40.98 41.80 -37.90
N GLY A 194 41.74 41.39 -36.88
CA GLY A 194 43.15 41.71 -36.70
C GLY A 194 44.00 41.25 -37.89
N ALA A 195 43.88 39.99 -38.29
CA ALA A 195 44.60 39.42 -39.43
C ALA A 195 44.24 40.09 -40.76
N ALA A 196 42.96 40.37 -40.99
CA ALA A 196 42.50 41.10 -42.18
C ALA A 196 43.06 42.52 -42.22
N SER A 197 43.05 43.23 -41.10
CA SER A 197 43.64 44.57 -41.00
C SER A 197 45.15 44.54 -41.28
N ALA A 198 45.89 43.58 -40.71
CA ALA A 198 47.31 43.40 -40.96
C ALA A 198 47.60 43.06 -42.43
N ALA A 199 46.80 42.20 -43.06
CA ALA A 199 46.93 41.88 -44.48
C ALA A 199 46.70 43.10 -45.39
N THR A 200 45.71 43.95 -45.08
CA THR A 200 45.49 45.20 -45.84
C THR A 200 46.65 46.19 -45.66
N GLN A 201 47.21 46.30 -44.46
CA GLN A 201 48.39 47.14 -44.20
C GLN A 201 49.63 46.62 -44.92
N PHE A 202 49.87 45.30 -44.89
CA PHE A 202 50.95 44.65 -45.62
C PHE A 202 50.81 44.87 -47.12
N SER A 203 49.62 44.65 -47.69
CA SER A 203 49.34 44.93 -49.10
C SER A 203 49.61 46.38 -49.46
N ARG A 204 49.17 47.35 -48.65
CA ARG A 204 49.49 48.78 -48.87
C ARG A 204 51.00 49.08 -48.81
N GLN A 205 51.72 48.51 -47.86
CA GLN A 205 53.17 48.73 -47.72
C GLN A 205 53.97 48.05 -48.84
N HIS A 206 53.49 46.91 -49.35
CA HIS A 206 54.15 46.14 -50.40
C HIS A 206 53.67 46.48 -51.82
N HIS A 207 52.55 47.18 -52.00
CA HIS A 207 52.07 47.66 -53.31
C HIS A 207 53.09 48.60 -53.95
N ILE A 208 53.69 49.52 -53.19
CA ILE A 208 54.77 50.39 -53.69
C ILE A 208 55.99 49.56 -54.14
N ARG A 209 56.24 48.43 -53.47
CA ARG A 209 57.33 47.51 -53.81
C ARG A 209 57.00 46.69 -55.07
N GLN A 210 55.77 46.24 -55.22
CA GLN A 210 55.30 45.55 -56.43
C GLN A 210 55.31 46.48 -57.63
N ASP A 211 54.82 47.72 -57.50
CA ASP A 211 54.86 48.73 -58.56
C ASP A 211 56.30 49.03 -58.98
N ALA A 212 57.24 49.11 -58.02
CA ALA A 212 58.65 49.31 -58.33
C ALA A 212 59.27 48.13 -59.11
N ILE A 213 58.88 46.89 -58.81
CA ILE A 213 59.35 45.70 -59.53
C ILE A 213 58.71 45.64 -60.93
N GLN A 214 57.42 45.95 -61.04
CA GLN A 214 56.70 45.96 -62.31
C GLN A 214 57.24 47.04 -63.25
N MET A 215 57.58 48.22 -62.72
CA MET A 215 58.30 49.26 -63.47
C MET A 215 59.69 48.81 -63.95
N ASP A 216 60.46 48.06 -63.15
CA ASP A 216 61.76 47.51 -63.57
C ASP A 216 61.61 46.45 -64.69
N GLU A 217 60.59 45.59 -64.61
CA GLU A 217 60.29 44.62 -65.65
C GLU A 217 59.81 45.29 -66.95
N GLU A 218 58.97 46.33 -66.88
CA GLU A 218 58.57 47.11 -68.06
C GLU A 218 59.75 47.84 -68.72
N VAL A 219 60.73 48.30 -67.94
CA VAL A 219 61.97 48.89 -68.45
C VAL A 219 62.86 47.84 -69.11
N LYS A 220 62.97 46.63 -68.55
CA LYS A 220 63.70 45.50 -69.16
C LYS A 220 63.03 44.89 -70.39
N ALA A 221 61.71 44.85 -70.43
CA ALA A 221 60.93 44.28 -71.52
C ALA A 221 60.80 45.22 -72.73
N ARG A 222 61.22 46.49 -72.61
CA ARG A 222 61.45 47.36 -73.76
C ARG A 222 62.74 46.94 -74.46
N PRO A 223 62.70 46.34 -75.67
CA PRO A 223 63.90 46.17 -76.46
C PRO A 223 64.41 47.56 -76.84
N GLY A 224 65.69 47.82 -76.56
CA GLY A 224 66.32 49.09 -76.84
C GLY A 224 66.27 49.49 -78.32
N LEU A 225 66.24 50.81 -78.53
CA LEU A 225 67.06 51.44 -79.58
C LEU A 225 68.53 51.03 -79.42
#